data_AF-A0A9D6LK51-F1
#
_entry.id   AF-A0A9D6LK51-F1
#
_cell.length_a   1.000
_cell.length_b   1.000
_cell.length_c   1.000
_cell.angle_alpha   90.00
_cell.angle_beta   90.00
_cell.angle_gamma   90.00
#
_symmetry.space_group_name_H-M   'P 1'
#
loop_
_entity.id
_entity.type
_entity.pdbx_description
1 polymer ?
#
loop_
_entity_poly.entity_id
_entity_poly.type
_entity_poly.pdbx_seq_one_letter_code
_entity_poly.pdbx_strand_id
1 'polypeptide(L)'
;MRPTLILAVLEREFLSTREGHHTPVMLWGPPGVGKSQMVAQVARKHAVPVIDIRLSQMEPTDLRGIPFRVGDVVEWAIPSMLPDATRHGADGILFLDEIT
;
A
#
# COMPACT_ATOMS: atom_id res chain seq x y z
N MET A 1 -10.61 -12.18 17.64
CA MET A 1 -10.11 -10.86 17.19
C MET A 1 -11.30 -9.89 17.20
N ARG A 2 -11.22 -8.71 17.81
CA ARG A 2 -12.33 -7.73 17.78
C ARG A 2 -12.10 -6.76 16.61
N PRO A 3 -12.92 -6.79 15.54
CA PRO A 3 -12.73 -5.94 14.35
C PRO A 3 -12.58 -4.45 14.65
N THR A 4 -13.28 -3.96 15.68
CA THR A 4 -13.25 -2.57 16.12
C THR A 4 -11.88 -2.10 16.59
N LEU A 5 -11.08 -2.96 17.22
CA LEU A 5 -9.72 -2.59 17.67
C LEU A 5 -8.76 -2.44 16.49
N ILE A 6 -8.87 -3.30 15.47
CA ILE A 6 -8.02 -3.21 14.28
C ILE A 6 -8.32 -1.92 13.51
N LEU A 7 -9.61 -1.60 13.32
CA LEU A 7 -10.01 -0.36 12.66
C LEU A 7 -9.48 0.87 13.39
N ALA A 8 -9.54 0.88 14.73
CA ALA A 8 -9.00 1.98 15.52
C ALA A 8 -7.48 2.15 15.36
N VAL A 9 -6.73 1.03 15.29
CA VAL A 9 -5.29 1.07 15.02
C VAL A 9 -5.01 1.56 13.60
N LEU A 10 -5.68 1.00 12.59
CA LEU A 10 -5.49 1.41 11.20
C LEU A 10 -5.82 2.88 10.98
N GLU A 11 -6.88 3.38 11.61
CA GLU A 11 -7.25 4.80 11.55
C GLU A 11 -6.21 5.69 12.22
N ARG A 12 -5.71 5.30 13.39
CA ARG A 12 -4.65 6.03 14.09
C ARG A 12 -3.37 6.09 13.25
N GLU A 13 -2.93 4.96 12.72
CA GLU A 13 -1.71 4.90 11.90
C GLU A 13 -1.88 5.61 10.56
N PHE A 14 -3.08 5.60 9.97
CA PHE A 14 -3.36 6.40 8.78
C PHE A 14 -3.24 7.90 9.07
N LEU A 15 -3.83 8.38 10.17
CA LEU A 15 -3.77 9.80 10.55
C LEU A 15 -2.36 10.24 10.95
N SER A 16 -1.57 9.38 11.60
CA SER A 16 -0.20 9.69 12.01
C SER A 16 0.73 9.97 10.83
N THR A 17 0.43 9.44 9.63
CA THR A 17 1.17 9.75 8.39
C THR A 17 1.15 11.23 8.04
N ARG A 18 0.08 11.96 8.38
CA ARG A 18 -0.05 13.41 8.14
C ARG A 18 0.86 14.24 9.04
N GLU A 19 1.27 13.66 10.16
CA GLU A 19 2.22 14.23 11.11
C GLU A 19 3.67 13.80 10.80
N GLY A 20 3.89 13.07 9.69
CA GLY A 20 5.20 12.57 9.26
C GLY A 20 5.57 11.19 9.81
N HIS A 21 4.67 10.50 10.52
CA HIS A 21 4.91 9.16 11.02
C HIS A 21 4.40 8.10 10.03
N HIS A 22 5.30 7.49 9.27
CA HIS A 22 4.97 6.51 8.23
C HIS A 22 5.23 5.07 8.70
N THR A 23 4.65 4.67 9.84
CA THR A 23 4.81 3.30 10.38
C THR A 23 4.02 2.29 9.54
N PRO A 24 4.66 1.31 8.89
CA PRO A 24 3.94 0.26 8.17
C PRO A 24 3.17 -0.65 9.13
N VAL A 25 1.94 -1.02 8.76
CA VAL A 25 1.10 -1.90 9.57
C VAL A 25 0.96 -3.28 8.90
N MET A 26 1.32 -4.34 9.63
CA MET A 26 1.09 -5.71 9.20
C MET A 26 -0.20 -6.27 9.81
N LEU A 27 -1.13 -6.70 8.96
CA LEU A 27 -2.39 -7.33 9.39
C LEU A 27 -2.30 -8.85 9.32
N TRP A 28 -2.14 -9.51 10.46
CA TRP A 28 -2.10 -10.98 10.53
C TRP A 28 -3.48 -11.57 10.87
N GLY A 29 -3.88 -12.62 10.16
CA GLY A 29 -5.11 -13.35 10.46
C GLY A 29 -5.50 -14.31 9.33
N PRO A 30 -6.44 -15.24 9.58
CA PRO A 30 -6.86 -16.22 8.59
C PRO A 30 -7.42 -15.55 7.31
N PRO A 31 -7.41 -16.25 6.16
CA PRO A 31 -8.12 -15.77 4.98
C PRO A 31 -9.62 -15.60 5.28
N GLY A 32 -10.27 -14.62 4.64
CA GLY A 32 -11.71 -14.37 4.81
C GLY A 32 -12.12 -13.59 6.08
N VAL A 33 -11.18 -13.18 6.95
CA VAL A 33 -11.48 -12.36 8.15
C VAL A 33 -11.83 -10.89 7.83
N GLY A 34 -11.78 -10.49 6.55
CA GLY A 34 -12.15 -9.14 6.10
C GLY A 34 -11.06 -8.08 6.22
N LYS A 35 -9.77 -8.45 6.24
CA LYS A 35 -8.63 -7.51 6.31
C LYS A 35 -8.70 -6.43 5.22
N SER A 36 -8.86 -6.86 3.96
CA SER A 36 -8.97 -5.95 2.81
C SER A 36 -10.22 -5.05 2.90
N GLN A 37 -11.32 -5.57 3.46
CA GLN A 37 -12.54 -4.78 3.70
C GLN A 37 -12.31 -3.69 4.76
N MET A 38 -11.53 -3.97 5.81
CA MET A 38 -11.17 -2.98 6.84
C MET A 38 -10.30 -1.86 6.24
N VAL A 39 -9.29 -2.20 5.43
CA VAL A 39 -8.46 -1.22 4.73
C VAL A 39 -9.30 -0.34 3.80
N ALA A 40 -10.16 -0.95 2.99
CA ALA A 40 -11.08 -0.22 2.11
C ALA A 40 -12.05 0.68 2.89
N GLN A 41 -12.46 0.29 4.09
CA GLN A 41 -13.31 1.11 4.95
C GLN A 41 -12.59 2.37 5.44
N VAL A 42 -11.34 2.26 5.88
CA VAL A 42 -10.53 3.41 6.30
C VAL A 42 -10.31 4.37 5.13
N ALA A 43 -9.95 3.85 3.96
CA ALA A 43 -9.75 4.67 2.77
C ALA A 43 -11.01 5.43 2.34
N ARG A 44 -12.18 4.74 2.31
CA ARG A 44 -13.47 5.39 2.02
C ARG A 44 -13.81 6.48 3.03
N LYS A 45 -13.54 6.25 4.32
CA LYS A 45 -13.80 7.23 5.38
C LYS A 45 -12.99 8.52 5.19
N HIS A 46 -11.77 8.41 4.67
CA HIS A 46 -10.89 9.54 4.42
C HIS A 46 -10.90 10.05 2.97
N ALA A 47 -11.75 9.47 2.11
CA ALA A 47 -11.85 9.79 0.69
C ALA A 47 -10.51 9.71 -0.06
N VAL A 48 -9.70 8.71 0.26
CA VAL A 48 -8.39 8.45 -0.38
C VAL A 48 -8.43 7.14 -1.17
N PRO A 49 -7.60 6.99 -2.23
CA PRO A 49 -7.51 5.74 -2.97
C PRO A 49 -6.80 4.65 -2.17
N VAL A 50 -7.12 3.41 -2.53
CA VAL A 50 -6.36 2.21 -2.15
C VAL A 50 -5.70 1.66 -3.39
N ILE A 51 -4.38 1.48 -3.33
CA ILE A 51 -3.60 0.78 -4.33
C ILE A 51 -3.34 -0.61 -3.75
N ASP A 52 -3.98 -1.62 -4.32
CA ASP A 52 -3.92 -2.99 -3.85
C ASP A 52 -2.99 -3.80 -4.74
N ILE A 53 -1.92 -4.35 -4.16
CA ILE A 53 -0.91 -5.13 -4.84
C ILE A 53 -0.84 -6.53 -4.20
N ARG A 54 -1.08 -7.56 -5.02
CA ARG A 54 -0.93 -8.98 -4.62
C ARG A 54 0.51 -9.41 -4.83
N LEU A 55 1.30 -9.48 -3.75
CA LEU A 55 2.73 -9.80 -3.83
C LEU A 55 2.99 -11.23 -4.32
N SER A 56 2.09 -12.17 -4.03
CA SER A 56 2.13 -13.57 -4.49
C SER A 56 2.16 -13.72 -6.02
N GLN A 57 1.69 -12.70 -6.76
CA GLN A 57 1.60 -12.68 -8.21
C GLN A 57 2.75 -11.90 -8.86
N MET A 58 3.68 -11.38 -8.07
CA MET A 58 4.74 -10.49 -8.54
C MET A 58 6.10 -11.14 -8.45
N GLU A 59 6.91 -10.90 -9.48
CA GLU A 59 8.33 -11.18 -9.40
C GLU A 59 9.07 -10.01 -8.72
N PRO A 60 10.21 -10.25 -8.05
CA PRO A 60 11.01 -9.17 -7.45
C PRO A 60 11.41 -8.07 -8.44
N THR A 61 11.58 -8.43 -9.72
CA THR A 61 11.87 -7.48 -10.81
C THR A 61 10.72 -6.54 -11.10
N ASP A 62 9.47 -6.99 -10.92
CA ASP A 62 8.27 -6.18 -11.17
C ASP A 62 8.14 -5.05 -10.14
N LEU A 63 8.62 -5.27 -8.91
CA LEU A 63 8.69 -4.23 -7.88
C LEU A 63 9.89 -3.29 -8.09
N ARG A 64 11.01 -3.83 -8.57
CA ARG A 64 12.24 -3.06 -8.80
C ARG A 64 12.14 -2.15 -10.03
N GLY A 65 11.36 -2.55 -11.02
CA GLY A 65 11.25 -1.87 -12.31
C GLY A 65 12.23 -2.39 -13.36
N ILE A 66 12.14 -1.80 -14.55
CA ILE A 66 12.92 -2.22 -15.70
C ILE A 66 14.12 -1.27 -15.84
N PRO A 67 15.37 -1.78 -15.91
CA PRO A 67 16.54 -0.94 -16.12
C PRO A 67 16.59 -0.46 -17.57
N PHE A 68 16.89 0.81 -17.77
CA PHE A 68 17.10 1.41 -19.09
C PHE A 68 18.32 2.33 -19.07
N ARG A 69 19.04 2.38 -20.20
CA ARG A 69 20.24 3.19 -20.33
C ARG A 69 19.86 4.63 -20.67
N VAL A 70 20.34 5.59 -19.87
CA VAL A 70 20.22 7.03 -20.11
C VAL A 70 21.62 7.62 -20.17
N GLY A 71 22.11 7.88 -21.39
CA GLY A 71 23.50 8.29 -21.60
C GLY A 71 24.49 7.21 -21.15
N ASP A 72 25.25 7.48 -20.10
CA ASP A 72 26.24 6.57 -19.49
C ASP A 72 25.81 5.97 -18.15
N VAL A 73 24.57 6.21 -17.72
CA VAL A 73 24.01 5.64 -16.48
C VAL A 73 22.86 4.69 -16.78
N VAL A 74 22.58 3.79 -15.82
CA VAL A 74 21.39 2.93 -15.83
C VAL A 74 20.39 3.50 -14.83
N GLU A 75 19.22 3.87 -15.34
CA GLU A 75 18.08 4.31 -14.54
C GLU A 75 17.04 3.19 -14.46
N TRP A 76 16.25 3.18 -13.38
CA TRP A 76 15.22 2.17 -13.15
C TRP A 76 13.85 2.80 -13.37
N ALA A 77 13.05 2.21 -14.27
CA ALA A 77 11.71 2.72 -14.56
C ALA A 77 10.80 2.29 -13.43
N ILE A 78 10.28 3.26 -12.67
CA ILE A 78 9.35 2.98 -11.58
C ILE A 78 8.11 2.31 -12.19
N PRO A 79 7.75 1.10 -11.76
CA PRO A 79 6.55 0.41 -12.23
C PRO A 79 5.31 1.28 -12.06
N SER A 80 4.48 1.35 -13.10
CA SER A 80 3.24 2.14 -13.06
C SER A 80 2.24 1.64 -12.01
N MET A 81 2.37 0.41 -11.55
CA MET A 81 1.55 -0.14 -10.46
C MET A 81 1.85 0.46 -9.08
N LEU A 82 3.04 1.04 -8.88
CA LEU A 82 3.36 1.71 -7.62
C LEU A 82 2.62 3.06 -7.49
N PRO A 83 2.41 3.54 -6.25
CA PRO A 83 1.81 4.84 -5.99
C PRO A 83 2.53 5.99 -6.69
N ASP A 84 1.75 6.98 -7.12
CA ASP A 84 2.24 8.18 -7.81
C ASP A 84 1.28 9.32 -7.50
N ALA A 85 1.84 10.45 -7.06
CA ALA A 85 1.04 11.58 -6.58
C ALA A 85 0.21 12.24 -7.70
N THR A 86 0.71 12.21 -8.94
CA THR A 86 0.02 12.75 -10.11
C THR A 86 -1.18 11.91 -10.52
N ARG A 87 -1.04 10.58 -10.47
CA ARG A 87 -2.08 9.62 -10.87
C ARG A 87 -3.07 9.31 -9.77
N HIS A 88 -2.61 9.28 -8.52
CA HIS A 88 -3.38 8.81 -7.37
C HIS A 88 -3.62 9.88 -6.31
N GLY A 89 -3.04 11.06 -6.42
CA GLY A 89 -3.15 12.11 -5.42
C GLY A 89 -2.11 12.00 -4.30
N ALA A 90 -2.06 13.04 -3.45
CA ALA A 90 -1.03 13.19 -2.43
C ALA A 90 -1.16 12.21 -1.25
N ASP A 91 -2.39 11.76 -0.96
CA ASP A 91 -2.72 10.85 0.13
C ASP A 91 -3.31 9.55 -0.44
N GLY A 92 -2.96 8.41 0.14
CA GLY A 92 -3.48 7.11 -0.28
C GLY A 92 -3.03 5.98 0.65
N ILE A 93 -3.62 4.79 0.46
CA ILE A 93 -3.18 3.57 1.14
C ILE A 93 -2.58 2.61 0.12
N LEU A 94 -1.30 2.26 0.28
CA LEU A 94 -0.69 1.13 -0.42
C LEU A 94 -0.94 -0.14 0.41
N PHE A 95 -1.74 -1.04 -0.11
CA PHE A 95 -2.05 -2.33 0.52
C PHE A 95 -1.30 -3.45 -0.20
N LEU A 96 -0.38 -4.08 0.50
CA LEU A 96 0.38 -5.23 0.03
C LEU A 96 -0.24 -6.48 0.65
N ASP A 97 -0.79 -7.37 -0.17
CA ASP A 97 -1.44 -8.60 0.28
C ASP A 97 -0.70 -9.84 -0.19
N GLU A 98 -0.99 -10.96 0.47
CA GLU A 98 -0.41 -12.28 0.16
C GLU A 98 1.13 -12.26 0.17
N ILE A 99 1.72 -11.65 1.20
CA ILE A 99 3.14 -11.79 1.49
C ILE A 99 3.40 -13.23 1.95
N THR A 100 4.04 -14.03 1.10
CA THR A 100 4.42 -15.43 1.36
C THR A 100 5.91 -15.55 1.63
#